data_AF-A0A3L7VTN5-F1
#
_entry.id   AF-A0A3L7VTN5-F1
#
_cell.length_a   1.000
_cell.length_b   1.000
_cell.length_c   1.000
_cell.angle_alpha   90.00
_cell.angle_beta   90.00
_cell.angle_gamma   90.00
#
_symmetry.space_group_name_H-M   'P 1'
#
loop_
_entity.id
_entity.type
_entity.pdbx_description
1 polymer ?
#
loop_
_entity_poly.entity_id
_entity_poly.type
_entity_poly.pdbx_seq_one_letter_code
_entity_poly.pdbx_strand_id
1 'polypeptide(L)'
;MRRFGFVYNPTNDLAQEAWDEAAGWCAANGVEYWGHAAEEVAAVRSALPGTEVLISFGGDGTFLRAASAVAGTATPLLGVNLGKIGFLARAEAFQVEATLDALHAHRWTTQPRMALRATIHHGDGRTEQLDALNDVVVARGRLPRVLRLDVAVGESHLATYIADGVIVSSPTGSTGYSFSAGGPILEPTSRNLIVTPIAAYLATLRSVTVSATQTVTCTIVQGEDAVVSIDGWIDQ
;
A
#
# COMPACT_ATOMS: atom_id res chain seq x y z
N MET A 1 -27.23 -7.44 -11.01
CA MET A 1 -26.67 -6.44 -11.94
C MET A 1 -25.20 -6.32 -11.63
N ARG A 2 -24.35 -6.17 -12.66
CA ARG A 2 -22.91 -5.96 -12.46
C ARG A 2 -22.69 -4.52 -12.00
N ARG A 3 -21.80 -4.34 -11.04
CA ARG A 3 -21.49 -3.03 -10.46
C ARG A 3 -19.98 -2.83 -10.38
N PHE A 4 -19.46 -1.87 -11.14
CA PHE A 4 -18.02 -1.55 -11.18
C PHE A 4 -17.74 -0.26 -10.40
N GLY A 5 -16.70 -0.30 -9.57
CA GLY A 5 -16.24 0.86 -8.82
C GLY A 5 -14.99 1.43 -9.45
N PHE A 6 -14.85 2.75 -9.39
CA PHE A 6 -13.72 3.44 -9.98
C PHE A 6 -13.11 4.44 -9.00
N VAL A 7 -11.78 4.50 -8.99
CA VAL A 7 -11.03 5.54 -8.29
C VAL A 7 -9.99 6.13 -9.22
N TYR A 8 -9.84 7.43 -9.17
CA TYR A 8 -8.94 8.14 -10.08
C TYR A 8 -8.19 9.24 -9.33
N ASN A 9 -7.05 9.66 -9.88
CA ASN A 9 -6.37 10.85 -9.40
C ASN A 9 -6.98 12.10 -10.08
N PRO A 10 -7.72 12.96 -9.35
CA PRO A 10 -8.38 14.13 -9.96
C PRO A 10 -7.39 15.19 -10.49
N THR A 11 -6.13 15.14 -10.07
CA THR A 11 -5.09 16.07 -10.53
C THR A 11 -4.33 15.57 -11.76
N ASN A 12 -4.74 14.44 -12.34
CA ASN A 12 -4.12 13.87 -13.53
C ASN A 12 -5.15 13.78 -14.65
N ASP A 13 -4.97 14.61 -15.68
CA ASP A 13 -5.89 14.71 -16.81
C ASP A 13 -6.12 13.34 -17.48
N LEU A 14 -5.07 12.52 -17.64
CA LEU A 14 -5.21 11.16 -18.20
C LEU A 14 -6.08 10.25 -17.32
N ALA A 15 -6.07 10.46 -15.99
CA ALA A 15 -6.89 9.67 -15.07
C ALA A 15 -8.35 10.08 -15.12
N GLN A 16 -8.60 11.38 -15.31
CA GLN A 16 -9.93 11.91 -15.54
C GLN A 16 -10.49 11.42 -16.88
N GLU A 17 -9.71 11.48 -17.96
CA GLU A 17 -10.07 10.97 -19.28
C GLU A 17 -10.40 9.47 -19.24
N ALA A 18 -9.55 8.66 -18.60
CA ALA A 18 -9.78 7.22 -18.44
C ALA A 18 -11.06 6.92 -17.64
N TRP A 19 -11.37 7.72 -16.62
CA TRP A 19 -12.61 7.61 -15.88
C TRP A 19 -13.83 7.96 -16.74
N ASP A 20 -13.78 9.05 -17.50
CA ASP A 20 -14.88 9.48 -18.37
C ASP A 20 -15.14 8.45 -19.47
N GLU A 21 -14.09 7.88 -20.07
CA GLU A 21 -14.16 6.76 -21.02
C GLU A 21 -14.82 5.53 -20.37
N ALA A 22 -14.37 5.13 -19.17
CA ALA A 22 -14.92 3.99 -18.47
C ALA A 22 -16.40 4.16 -18.08
N ALA A 23 -16.79 5.37 -17.66
CA ALA A 23 -18.18 5.71 -17.36
C ALA A 23 -19.06 5.61 -18.62
N GLY A 24 -18.58 6.14 -19.75
CA GLY A 24 -19.25 6.01 -21.05
C GLY A 24 -19.44 4.56 -21.48
N TRP A 25 -18.38 3.75 -21.36
CA TRP A 25 -18.43 2.32 -21.66
C TRP A 25 -19.44 1.57 -20.76
N CYS A 26 -19.48 1.87 -19.45
CA CYS A 26 -20.42 1.23 -18.53
C CYS A 26 -21.88 1.56 -18.88
N ALA A 27 -22.16 2.84 -19.20
CA ALA A 27 -23.48 3.27 -19.62
C ALA A 27 -23.92 2.59 -20.92
N ALA A 28 -23.04 2.47 -21.91
CA ALA A 28 -23.32 1.80 -23.18
C ALA A 28 -23.59 0.29 -23.02
N ASN A 29 -22.98 -0.35 -22.02
CA ASN A 29 -23.08 -1.79 -21.78
C ASN A 29 -24.06 -2.17 -20.64
N GLY A 30 -24.82 -1.22 -20.09
CA GLY A 30 -25.80 -1.47 -19.02
C GLY A 30 -25.19 -1.98 -17.72
N VAL A 31 -23.93 -1.60 -17.44
CA VAL A 31 -23.22 -1.93 -16.20
C VAL A 31 -23.48 -0.81 -15.19
N GLU A 32 -23.88 -1.14 -13.96
CA GLU A 32 -23.98 -0.15 -12.89
C GLU A 32 -22.57 0.30 -12.50
N TYR A 33 -22.36 1.58 -12.21
CA TYR A 33 -21.04 2.08 -11.88
C TYR A 33 -21.07 3.27 -10.92
N TRP A 34 -19.94 3.51 -10.26
CA TRP A 34 -19.70 4.69 -9.42
C TRP A 34 -18.21 5.05 -9.48
N GLY A 35 -17.89 6.32 -9.24
CA GLY A 35 -16.52 6.82 -9.23
C GLY A 35 -16.29 7.84 -8.13
N HIS A 36 -15.10 7.79 -7.52
CA HIS A 36 -14.65 8.72 -6.49
C HIS A 36 -13.19 9.13 -6.71
N ALA A 37 -12.81 10.31 -6.24
CA ALA A 37 -11.41 10.67 -6.20
C ALA A 37 -10.66 9.78 -5.20
N ALA A 38 -9.42 9.40 -5.50
CA ALA A 38 -8.66 8.46 -4.68
C ALA A 38 -8.33 8.97 -3.27
N GLU A 39 -8.43 10.28 -3.02
CA GLU A 39 -8.30 10.87 -1.69
C GLU A 39 -9.54 10.68 -0.80
N GLU A 40 -10.70 10.37 -1.39
CA GLU A 40 -11.96 10.18 -0.68
C GLU A 40 -12.12 8.75 -0.15
N VAL A 41 -11.11 8.22 0.54
CA VAL A 41 -11.04 6.80 0.97
C VAL A 41 -12.31 6.34 1.70
N ALA A 42 -12.92 7.21 2.51
CA ALA A 42 -14.17 6.91 3.21
C ALA A 42 -15.38 6.76 2.27
N ALA A 43 -15.47 7.59 1.22
CA ALA A 43 -16.53 7.51 0.21
C ALA A 43 -16.34 6.27 -0.69
N VAL A 44 -15.09 6.00 -1.10
CA VAL A 44 -14.74 4.77 -1.81
C VAL A 44 -15.20 3.54 -1.01
N ARG A 45 -14.82 3.48 0.27
CA ARG A 45 -15.16 2.36 1.17
C ARG A 45 -16.67 2.19 1.34
N SER A 46 -17.42 3.28 1.49
CA SER A 46 -18.88 3.21 1.67
C SER A 46 -19.61 2.75 0.40
N ALA A 47 -19.02 2.99 -0.78
CA ALA A 47 -19.55 2.55 -2.07
C ALA A 47 -19.22 1.09 -2.43
N LEU A 48 -18.26 0.44 -1.75
CA LEU A 48 -17.84 -0.94 -2.06
C LEU A 48 -18.94 -2.03 -1.98
N PRO A 49 -19.93 -2.00 -1.08
CA PRO A 49 -20.93 -3.06 -0.99
C PRO A 49 -21.61 -3.35 -2.35
N GLY A 50 -21.60 -4.62 -2.77
CA GLY A 50 -22.14 -5.05 -4.06
C GLY A 50 -21.27 -4.72 -5.30
N THR A 51 -20.09 -4.14 -5.12
CA THR A 51 -19.13 -3.86 -6.19
C THR A 51 -18.31 -5.11 -6.53
N GLU A 52 -18.29 -5.49 -7.81
CA GLU A 52 -17.58 -6.69 -8.30
C GLU A 52 -16.07 -6.47 -8.41
N VAL A 53 -15.64 -5.24 -8.73
CA VAL A 53 -14.23 -4.86 -8.87
C VAL A 53 -14.08 -3.35 -8.66
N LEU A 54 -13.04 -2.96 -7.95
CA LEU A 54 -12.57 -1.58 -7.88
C LEU A 54 -11.43 -1.37 -8.88
N ILE A 55 -11.54 -0.36 -9.74
CA ILE A 55 -10.56 -0.06 -10.79
C ILE A 55 -9.91 1.28 -10.44
N SER A 56 -8.58 1.29 -10.35
CA SER A 56 -7.78 2.46 -10.01
C SER A 56 -7.08 3.03 -11.24
N PHE A 57 -7.45 4.23 -11.65
CA PHE A 57 -6.83 5.01 -12.72
C PHE A 57 -5.79 5.97 -12.13
N GLY A 58 -4.52 5.62 -12.23
CA GLY A 58 -3.44 6.44 -11.68
C GLY A 58 -2.13 5.69 -11.49
N GLY A 59 -1.26 6.25 -10.64
CA GLY A 59 0.00 5.61 -10.25
C GLY A 59 -0.12 4.81 -8.97
N ASP A 60 1.03 4.38 -8.44
CA ASP A 60 1.10 3.56 -7.22
C ASP A 60 0.45 4.24 -6.00
N GLY A 61 0.56 5.57 -5.85
CA GLY A 61 -0.11 6.30 -4.76
C GLY A 61 -1.64 6.23 -4.81
N THR A 62 -2.23 6.31 -6.02
CA THR A 62 -3.68 6.12 -6.24
C THR A 62 -4.08 4.69 -5.88
N PHE A 63 -3.27 3.72 -6.32
CA PHE A 63 -3.49 2.31 -6.03
C PHE A 63 -3.42 2.00 -4.53
N LEU A 64 -2.47 2.57 -3.79
CA LEU A 64 -2.34 2.35 -2.34
C LEU A 64 -3.52 2.92 -1.56
N ARG A 65 -4.03 4.09 -1.93
CA ARG A 65 -5.26 4.64 -1.34
C ARG A 65 -6.48 3.76 -1.63
N ALA A 66 -6.59 3.26 -2.86
CA ALA A 66 -7.61 2.29 -3.24
C ALA A 66 -7.48 0.97 -2.45
N ALA A 67 -6.25 0.47 -2.28
CA ALA A 67 -5.93 -0.73 -1.51
C ALA A 67 -6.37 -0.57 -0.04
N SER A 68 -6.11 0.60 0.54
CA SER A 68 -6.57 0.95 1.89
C SER A 68 -8.11 0.95 2.00
N ALA A 69 -8.84 1.38 0.96
CA ALA A 69 -10.30 1.32 0.95
C ALA A 69 -10.84 -0.12 0.88
N VAL A 70 -10.23 -0.99 0.05
CA VAL A 70 -10.66 -2.39 -0.10
C VAL A 70 -10.14 -3.32 0.98
N ALA A 71 -9.16 -2.89 1.78
CA ALA A 71 -8.61 -3.65 2.88
C ALA A 71 -9.75 -4.13 3.82
N GLY A 72 -9.74 -5.44 4.11
CA GLY A 72 -10.77 -6.11 4.92
C GLY A 72 -12.06 -6.45 4.17
N THR A 73 -12.15 -6.18 2.87
CA THR A 73 -13.31 -6.52 2.02
C THR A 73 -12.99 -7.66 1.05
N ALA A 74 -14.02 -8.20 0.40
CA ALA A 74 -13.86 -9.20 -0.66
C ALA A 74 -13.71 -8.57 -2.06
N THR A 75 -13.79 -7.25 -2.18
CA THR A 75 -13.78 -6.56 -3.48
C THR A 75 -12.35 -6.56 -4.05
N PRO A 76 -12.11 -7.17 -5.22
CA PRO A 76 -10.81 -7.14 -5.86
C PRO A 76 -10.47 -5.75 -6.37
N LEU A 77 -9.17 -5.42 -6.37
CA LEU A 77 -8.64 -4.16 -6.86
C LEU A 77 -7.80 -4.41 -8.13
N LEU A 78 -8.07 -3.63 -9.17
CA LEU A 78 -7.31 -3.59 -10.41
C LEU A 78 -6.67 -2.21 -10.58
N GLY A 79 -5.36 -2.15 -10.82
CA GLY A 79 -4.66 -0.92 -11.15
C GLY A 79 -4.46 -0.79 -12.65
N VAL A 80 -4.84 0.36 -13.21
CA VAL A 80 -4.60 0.76 -14.59
C VAL A 80 -3.64 1.93 -14.58
N ASN A 81 -2.46 1.72 -15.18
CA ASN A 81 -1.39 2.70 -15.24
C ASN A 81 -1.56 3.65 -16.41
N LEU A 82 -1.37 4.93 -16.15
CA LEU A 82 -1.58 5.99 -17.13
C LEU A 82 -0.28 6.62 -17.63
N GLY A 83 0.78 5.82 -17.77
CA GLY A 83 2.00 6.21 -18.49
C GLY A 83 3.28 6.42 -17.66
N LYS A 84 3.26 6.19 -16.34
CA LYS A 84 4.51 6.11 -15.54
C LYS A 84 4.76 4.68 -15.13
N ILE A 85 5.90 4.08 -15.45
CA ILE A 85 6.25 2.71 -15.01
C ILE A 85 6.03 2.61 -13.49
N GLY A 86 5.06 1.79 -13.08
CA GLY A 86 4.69 1.55 -11.68
C GLY A 86 4.62 0.04 -11.45
N PHE A 87 4.95 -0.41 -10.24
CA PHE A 87 5.09 -1.85 -9.95
C PHE A 87 3.75 -2.53 -9.65
N LEU A 88 2.68 -1.76 -9.38
CA LEU A 88 1.39 -2.29 -8.92
C LEU A 88 0.31 -2.34 -9.99
N ALA A 89 0.40 -1.48 -11.00
CA ALA A 89 -0.59 -1.40 -12.06
C ALA A 89 -0.35 -2.47 -13.15
N ARG A 90 -1.44 -3.05 -13.67
CA ARG A 90 -1.41 -4.24 -14.55
C ARG A 90 -1.89 -3.99 -15.98
N ALA A 91 -2.55 -2.87 -16.25
CA ALA A 91 -3.03 -2.49 -17.58
C ALA A 91 -2.54 -1.08 -17.93
N GLU A 92 -2.41 -0.77 -19.22
CA GLU A 92 -1.93 0.53 -19.72
C GLU A 92 -3.12 1.41 -20.18
N ALA A 93 -2.93 2.74 -20.14
CA ALA A 93 -3.96 3.76 -20.39
C ALA A 93 -4.78 3.55 -21.67
N PHE A 94 -4.16 3.07 -22.75
CA PHE A 94 -4.81 2.87 -24.04
C PHE A 94 -5.67 1.60 -24.11
N GLN A 95 -5.92 0.93 -22.98
CA GLN A 95 -6.65 -0.33 -22.90
C GLN A 95 -7.83 -0.29 -21.94
N VAL A 96 -8.39 0.89 -21.61
CA VAL A 96 -9.52 0.99 -20.67
C VAL A 96 -10.72 0.18 -21.17
N GLU A 97 -11.22 0.43 -22.38
CA GLU A 97 -12.34 -0.36 -22.94
C GLU A 97 -12.02 -1.87 -23.00
N ALA A 98 -10.85 -2.27 -23.50
CA ALA A 98 -10.47 -3.68 -23.59
C ALA A 98 -10.39 -4.35 -22.21
N THR A 99 -9.95 -3.61 -21.18
CA THR A 99 -9.93 -4.08 -19.79
C THR A 99 -11.35 -4.26 -19.27
N LEU A 100 -12.24 -3.31 -19.54
CA LEU A 100 -13.65 -3.38 -19.14
C LEU A 100 -14.37 -4.53 -19.85
N ASP A 101 -14.11 -4.75 -21.14
CA ASP A 101 -14.62 -5.89 -21.90
C ASP A 101 -14.17 -7.23 -21.28
N ALA A 102 -12.90 -7.33 -20.86
CA ALA A 102 -12.40 -8.52 -20.19
C ALA A 102 -13.04 -8.73 -18.81
N LEU A 103 -13.20 -7.66 -18.02
CA LEU A 103 -13.88 -7.69 -16.73
C LEU A 103 -15.33 -8.14 -16.87
N HIS A 104 -16.06 -7.55 -17.81
CA HIS A 104 -17.43 -7.88 -18.14
C HIS A 104 -17.58 -9.30 -18.70
N ALA A 105 -16.60 -9.79 -19.45
CA ALA A 105 -16.61 -11.18 -19.89
C ALA A 105 -16.14 -12.18 -18.81
N HIS A 106 -15.86 -11.75 -17.58
CA HIS A 106 -15.23 -12.54 -16.51
C HIS A 106 -13.91 -13.22 -16.92
N ARG A 107 -13.16 -12.60 -17.82
CA ARG A 107 -11.84 -13.07 -18.27
C ARG A 107 -10.73 -12.48 -17.40
N TRP A 108 -10.77 -12.77 -16.12
CA TRP A 108 -9.80 -12.28 -15.14
C TRP A 108 -9.65 -13.26 -13.97
N THR A 109 -8.53 -13.13 -13.26
CA THR A 109 -8.24 -13.92 -12.06
C THR A 109 -7.72 -13.00 -10.98
N THR A 110 -8.01 -13.33 -9.72
CA THR A 110 -7.44 -12.61 -8.58
C THR A 110 -6.14 -13.27 -8.13
N GLN A 111 -5.26 -12.46 -7.55
CA GLN A 111 -4.06 -12.96 -6.89
C GLN A 111 -4.01 -12.33 -5.50
N PRO A 112 -4.06 -13.14 -4.42
CA PRO A 112 -3.99 -12.59 -3.07
C PRO A 112 -2.62 -11.95 -2.83
N ARG A 113 -2.62 -10.76 -2.23
CA ARG A 113 -1.43 -10.07 -1.75
C ARG A 113 -1.53 -9.96 -0.23
N MET A 114 -0.44 -10.24 0.47
CA MET A 114 -0.41 -9.99 1.91
C MET A 114 -0.32 -8.49 2.17
N ALA A 115 -0.99 -8.05 3.23
CA ALA A 115 -0.87 -6.72 3.81
C ALA A 115 -0.29 -6.83 5.22
N LEU A 116 0.28 -5.74 5.70
CA LEU A 116 0.75 -5.57 7.05
C LEU A 116 -0.37 -4.99 7.91
N ARG A 117 -0.43 -5.41 9.17
CA ARG A 117 -1.23 -4.74 10.20
C ARG A 117 -0.28 -4.13 11.22
N ALA A 118 -0.25 -2.80 11.29
CA ALA A 118 0.46 -2.05 12.30
C ALA A 118 -0.46 -1.85 13.51
N THR A 119 0.08 -2.06 14.71
CA THR A 119 -0.52 -1.58 15.96
C THR A 119 0.44 -0.58 16.58
N ILE A 120 0.01 0.67 16.68
CA ILE A 120 0.83 1.78 17.18
C ILE A 120 0.41 2.07 18.61
N HIS A 121 1.36 1.99 19.54
CA HIS A 121 1.14 2.33 20.95
C HIS A 121 1.80 3.68 21.25
N HIS A 122 0.98 4.70 21.52
CA HIS A 122 1.46 6.03 21.85
C HIS A 122 1.78 6.14 23.35
N GLY A 123 2.67 7.07 23.70
CA GLY A 123 3.06 7.32 25.09
C GLY A 123 1.93 7.89 25.97
N ASP A 124 0.88 8.43 25.36
CA ASP A 124 -0.34 8.91 26.03
C ASP A 124 -1.37 7.78 26.30
N GLY A 125 -1.06 6.54 25.93
CA GLY A 125 -1.92 5.37 26.06
C GLY A 125 -2.87 5.14 24.90
N ARG A 126 -2.93 6.02 23.89
CA ARG A 126 -3.69 5.78 22.65
C ARG A 126 -3.10 4.59 21.91
N THR A 127 -3.98 3.77 21.34
CA THR A 127 -3.60 2.66 20.46
C THR A 127 -4.35 2.78 19.15
N GLU A 128 -3.63 2.65 18.05
CA GLU A 128 -4.19 2.70 16.70
C GLU A 128 -3.85 1.45 15.92
N GLN A 129 -4.74 1.08 15.00
CA GLN A 129 -4.52 -0.02 14.08
C GLN A 129 -4.71 0.45 12.65
N LEU A 130 -3.69 0.22 11.84
CA LEU A 130 -3.62 0.65 10.45
C LEU A 130 -3.12 -0.52 9.61
N ASP A 131 -3.68 -0.67 8.41
CA ASP A 131 -3.24 -1.67 7.45
C ASP A 131 -2.37 -1.00 6.37
N ALA A 132 -1.30 -1.68 5.97
CA ALA A 132 -0.37 -1.22 4.93
C ALA A 132 -0.23 -2.29 3.84
N LEU A 133 -0.31 -1.92 2.57
CA LEU A 133 -0.02 -2.85 1.48
C LEU A 133 1.49 -2.98 1.26
N ASN A 134 2.22 -1.88 1.32
CA ASN A 134 3.65 -1.82 1.06
C ASN A 134 4.46 -1.93 2.35
N ASP A 135 4.40 -0.91 3.19
CA ASP A 135 5.31 -0.79 4.32
C ASP A 135 4.79 0.06 5.47
N VAL A 136 5.35 -0.23 6.64
CA VAL A 136 5.23 0.54 7.87
C VAL A 136 6.62 1.05 8.20
N VAL A 137 6.77 2.36 8.29
CA VAL A 137 8.05 3.03 8.49
C VAL A 137 8.04 3.71 9.84
N VAL A 138 9.00 3.39 10.71
CA VAL A 138 9.28 4.19 11.90
C VAL A 138 10.53 5.00 11.60
N ALA A 139 10.42 6.32 11.53
CA ALA A 139 11.52 7.20 11.15
C ALA A 139 11.63 8.42 12.05
N ARG A 140 12.81 9.05 12.03
CA ARG A 140 13.00 10.37 12.63
C ARG A 140 12.10 11.39 11.94
N GLY A 141 11.56 12.32 12.70
CA GLY A 141 10.77 13.43 12.19
C GLY A 141 11.65 14.51 11.56
N ARG A 142 11.28 15.77 11.79
CA ARG A 142 11.81 16.89 10.99
C ARG A 142 13.29 17.18 11.25
N LEU A 143 13.77 16.86 12.45
CA LEU A 143 15.15 17.13 12.83
C LEU A 143 16.09 16.01 12.32
N PRO A 144 17.33 16.35 11.92
CA PRO A 144 18.34 15.37 11.51
C PRO A 144 18.98 14.68 12.71
N ARG A 145 18.15 14.07 13.57
CA ARG A 145 18.56 13.32 14.77
C ARG A 145 18.16 11.87 14.60
N VAL A 146 19.12 10.97 14.71
CA VAL A 146 18.88 9.53 14.62
C VAL A 146 18.04 9.04 15.80
N LEU A 147 17.29 7.97 15.55
CA LEU A 147 16.57 7.21 16.56
C LEU A 147 17.44 6.06 17.08
N ARG A 148 17.24 5.68 18.34
CA ARG A 148 17.64 4.37 18.88
C ARG A 148 16.41 3.48 18.92
N LEU A 149 16.38 2.45 18.09
CA LEU A 149 15.26 1.55 17.87
C LEU A 149 15.63 0.13 18.28
N ASP A 150 14.94 -0.43 19.26
CA ASP A 150 15.02 -1.86 19.55
C ASP A 150 14.01 -2.59 18.66
N VAL A 151 14.50 -3.58 17.91
CA VAL A 151 13.68 -4.39 17.01
C VAL A 151 13.70 -5.83 17.47
N ALA A 152 12.52 -6.43 17.61
CA ALA A 152 12.32 -7.83 17.93
C ALA A 152 11.45 -8.52 16.89
N VAL A 153 11.65 -9.83 16.72
CA VAL A 153 10.85 -10.69 15.85
C VAL A 153 10.31 -11.83 16.71
N GLY A 154 8.99 -11.83 16.92
CA GLY A 154 8.38 -12.64 17.96
C GLY A 154 8.95 -12.27 19.33
N GLU A 155 9.40 -13.27 20.09
CA GLU A 155 10.01 -13.08 21.42
C GLU A 155 11.52 -12.81 21.37
N SER A 156 12.14 -12.89 20.19
CA SER A 156 13.58 -12.78 20.03
C SER A 156 14.01 -11.37 19.66
N HIS A 157 14.96 -10.81 20.41
CA HIS A 157 15.63 -9.57 20.02
C HIS A 157 16.41 -9.78 18.73
N LEU A 158 16.13 -8.95 17.72
CA LEU A 158 16.82 -8.98 16.44
C LEU A 158 18.05 -8.07 16.47
N ALA A 159 17.83 -6.78 16.75
CA ALA A 159 18.89 -5.77 16.78
C ALA A 159 18.44 -4.50 17.48
N THR A 160 19.40 -3.73 17.99
CA THR A 160 19.22 -2.31 18.30
C THR A 160 19.85 -1.47 17.20
N TYR A 161 19.04 -0.67 16.52
CA TYR A 161 19.49 0.23 15.47
C TYR A 161 19.67 1.66 15.99
N ILE A 162 20.79 2.28 15.67
CA ILE A 162 20.97 3.74 15.72
C ILE A 162 20.87 4.23 14.27
N ALA A 163 19.73 4.79 13.88
CA ALA A 163 19.34 4.91 12.48
C ALA A 163 18.42 6.11 12.22
N ASP A 164 18.26 6.47 10.96
CA ASP A 164 17.20 7.39 10.54
C ASP A 164 15.82 6.75 10.73
N GLY A 165 15.74 5.42 10.75
CA GLY A 165 14.51 4.68 10.98
C GLY A 165 14.63 3.19 10.70
N VAL A 166 13.50 2.50 10.69
CA VAL A 166 13.35 1.11 10.25
C VAL A 166 12.06 0.96 9.44
N ILE A 167 12.15 0.19 8.36
CA ILE A 167 11.04 -0.14 7.47
C ILE A 167 10.67 -1.59 7.72
N VAL A 168 9.40 -1.86 8.00
CA VAL A 168 8.83 -3.20 7.93
C VAL A 168 7.98 -3.26 6.67
N SER A 169 8.37 -4.10 5.71
CA SER A 169 7.78 -4.13 4.38
C SER A 169 7.19 -5.49 4.04
N SER A 170 6.07 -5.48 3.31
CA SER A 170 5.51 -6.65 2.65
C SER A 170 6.31 -6.99 1.39
N PRO A 171 6.07 -8.15 0.75
CA PRO A 171 6.67 -8.47 -0.54
C PRO A 171 6.25 -7.51 -1.65
N THR A 172 5.03 -6.95 -1.57
CA THR A 172 4.56 -5.95 -2.52
C THR A 172 5.31 -4.62 -2.34
N GLY A 173 5.57 -4.22 -1.09
CA GLY A 173 6.39 -3.05 -0.77
C GLY A 173 7.90 -3.23 -0.95
N SER A 174 8.36 -4.46 -1.25
CA SER A 174 9.78 -4.77 -1.37
C SER A 174 10.48 -3.98 -2.49
N THR A 175 9.74 -3.51 -3.48
CA THR A 175 10.20 -2.65 -4.59
C THR A 175 10.03 -1.16 -4.31
N GLY A 176 9.43 -0.80 -3.16
CA GLY A 176 9.18 0.57 -2.71
C GLY A 176 10.31 1.13 -1.85
N TYR A 177 9.97 1.68 -0.67
CA TYR A 177 10.97 2.36 0.16
C TYR A 177 12.01 1.39 0.73
N SER A 178 11.59 0.15 1.05
CA SER A 178 12.51 -0.92 1.47
C SER A 178 13.63 -1.14 0.46
N PHE A 179 13.34 -1.16 -0.85
CA PHE A 179 14.37 -1.29 -1.90
C PHE A 179 15.38 -0.14 -1.86
N SER A 180 14.87 1.09 -1.73
CA SER A 180 15.71 2.29 -1.69
C SER A 180 16.63 2.32 -0.46
N ALA A 181 16.17 1.73 0.65
CA ALA A 181 16.97 1.53 1.86
C ALA A 181 17.91 0.32 1.79
N GLY A 182 17.95 -0.42 0.67
CA GLY A 182 18.83 -1.57 0.46
C GLY A 182 18.25 -2.92 0.88
N GLY A 183 16.92 -3.02 1.02
CA GLY A 183 16.21 -4.27 1.20
C GLY A 183 16.13 -5.13 -0.08
N PRO A 184 15.94 -6.45 0.04
CA PRO A 184 15.83 -7.34 -1.11
C PRO A 184 14.48 -7.17 -1.81
N ILE A 185 14.45 -7.45 -3.12
CA ILE A 185 13.21 -7.62 -3.87
C ILE A 185 12.66 -9.02 -3.59
N LEU A 186 11.38 -9.12 -3.26
CA LEU A 186 10.68 -10.38 -3.08
C LEU A 186 9.61 -10.57 -4.15
N GLU A 187 9.33 -11.83 -4.51
CA GLU A 187 8.17 -12.18 -5.32
C GLU A 187 6.89 -11.71 -4.62
N PRO A 188 5.98 -10.98 -5.28
CA PRO A 188 4.84 -10.38 -4.58
C PRO A 188 3.85 -11.35 -3.95
N THR A 189 3.83 -12.62 -4.37
CA THR A 189 3.02 -13.68 -3.72
C THR A 189 3.74 -14.43 -2.62
N SER A 190 5.01 -14.14 -2.36
CA SER A 190 5.70 -14.71 -1.21
C SER A 190 5.03 -14.29 0.10
N ARG A 191 5.32 -15.01 1.19
CA ARG A 191 4.73 -14.75 2.51
C ARG A 191 5.81 -14.50 3.54
N ASN A 192 6.52 -13.40 3.37
CA ASN A 192 7.58 -12.95 4.27
C ASN A 192 7.45 -11.47 4.56
N LEU A 193 7.99 -11.05 5.70
CA LEU A 193 8.22 -9.65 6.04
C LEU A 193 9.68 -9.31 5.78
N ILE A 194 9.94 -8.06 5.45
CA ILE A 194 11.29 -7.50 5.33
C ILE A 194 11.46 -6.46 6.43
N VAL A 195 12.54 -6.54 7.20
CA VAL A 195 12.94 -5.50 8.15
C VAL A 195 14.20 -4.85 7.61
N THR A 196 14.12 -3.58 7.21
CA THR A 196 15.22 -2.83 6.60
C THR A 196 15.50 -1.55 7.39
N PRO A 197 16.65 -1.41 8.06
CA PRO A 197 17.01 -0.18 8.74
C PRO A 197 17.39 0.91 7.72
N ILE A 198 17.08 2.17 8.04
CA ILE A 198 17.38 3.34 7.19
C ILE A 198 18.66 4.00 7.69
N ALA A 199 19.72 3.99 6.88
CA ALA A 199 20.99 4.64 7.17
C ALA A 199 21.56 4.31 8.58
N ALA A 200 21.45 3.05 9.02
CA ALA A 200 21.88 2.65 10.35
C ALA A 200 23.40 2.72 10.54
N TYR A 201 23.80 3.38 11.62
CA TYR A 201 25.19 3.55 12.03
C TYR A 201 25.72 2.26 12.68
N LEU A 202 26.83 1.73 12.14
CA LEU A 202 27.53 0.52 12.63
C LEU A 202 26.66 -0.74 12.80
N ALA A 203 25.53 -0.83 12.10
CA ALA A 203 24.67 -2.00 12.13
C ALA A 203 25.32 -3.19 11.42
N THR A 204 25.43 -4.32 12.12
CA THR A 204 25.91 -5.59 11.56
C THR A 204 24.84 -6.29 10.72
N LEU A 205 23.59 -6.20 11.15
CA LEU A 205 22.42 -6.71 10.43
C LEU A 205 21.82 -5.58 9.58
N ARG A 206 21.87 -5.73 8.26
CA ARG A 206 21.19 -4.81 7.33
C ARG A 206 19.72 -5.20 7.21
N SER A 207 19.28 -5.60 6.01
CA SER A 207 17.94 -6.09 5.80
C SER A 207 17.82 -7.57 6.11
N VAL A 208 16.76 -7.96 6.80
CA VAL A 208 16.45 -9.37 7.08
C VAL A 208 15.05 -9.72 6.60
N THR A 209 14.90 -10.94 6.12
CA THR A 209 13.60 -11.49 5.72
C THR A 209 13.14 -12.46 6.80
N VAL A 210 11.92 -12.28 7.29
CA VAL A 210 11.34 -13.09 8.37
C VAL A 210 9.97 -13.62 7.99
N SER A 211 9.51 -14.66 8.68
CA SER A 211 8.21 -15.28 8.40
C SER A 211 7.06 -14.28 8.54
N ALA A 212 6.07 -14.34 7.64
CA ALA A 212 4.83 -13.56 7.74
C ALA A 212 3.93 -13.92 8.94
N THR A 213 4.26 -14.99 9.68
CA THR A 213 3.56 -15.36 10.93
C THR A 213 4.17 -14.73 12.18
N GLN A 214 5.32 -14.06 12.04
CA GLN A 214 5.98 -13.39 13.16
C GLN A 214 5.47 -11.97 13.32
N THR A 215 5.52 -11.47 14.55
CA THR A 215 5.30 -10.05 14.84
C THR A 215 6.65 -9.35 14.90
N VAL A 216 6.83 -8.31 14.08
CA VAL A 216 7.97 -7.41 14.22
C VAL A 216 7.58 -6.30 15.18
N THR A 217 8.29 -6.20 16.31
CA THR A 217 8.08 -5.14 17.30
C THR A 217 9.21 -4.13 17.20
N CYS A 218 8.87 -2.87 16.98
CA CYS A 218 9.83 -1.76 16.95
C CYS A 218 9.56 -0.84 18.14
N THR A 219 10.53 -0.69 19.03
CA THR A 219 10.44 0.17 20.21
C THR A 219 11.42 1.34 20.07
N ILE A 220 10.91 2.56 20.14
CA ILE A 220 11.74 3.78 20.17
C ILE A 220 12.30 3.92 21.59
N VAL A 221 13.57 3.54 21.77
CA VAL A 221 14.28 3.64 23.05
C VAL A 221 14.74 5.07 23.30
N GLN A 222 15.15 5.77 22.23
CA GLN A 222 15.56 7.16 22.29
C GLN A 222 15.26 7.85 20.97
N GLY A 223 14.68 9.04 21.03
CA GLY A 223 14.35 9.86 19.87
C GLY A 223 13.44 11.01 20.24
N GLU A 224 13.59 12.13 19.55
CA GLU A 224 12.66 13.26 19.60
C GLU A 224 11.88 13.25 18.29
N ASP A 225 10.56 13.49 18.35
CA ASP A 225 9.72 13.67 17.14
C ASP A 225 9.77 12.48 16.18
N ALA A 226 9.67 11.24 16.68
CA ALA A 226 9.57 10.07 15.80
C ALA A 226 8.18 10.01 15.14
N VAL A 227 8.15 9.59 13.88
CA VAL A 227 6.91 9.49 13.08
C VAL A 227 6.75 8.05 12.60
N VAL A 228 5.51 7.58 12.57
CA VAL A 228 5.14 6.31 11.92
C VAL A 228 4.41 6.61 10.63
N SER A 229 4.96 6.17 9.49
CA SER A 229 4.32 6.32 8.18
C SER A 229 3.77 4.98 7.69
N ILE A 230 2.54 4.97 7.18
CA ILE A 230 1.87 3.80 6.60
C ILE A 230 1.69 4.04 5.10
N ASP A 231 2.30 3.16 4.29
CA ASP A 231 2.30 3.24 2.82
C ASP A 231 2.77 4.60 2.24
N GLY A 232 3.46 5.41 3.04
CA GLY A 232 3.98 6.72 2.66
C GLY A 232 2.95 7.83 2.49
N TRP A 233 1.71 7.67 2.96
CA TRP A 233 0.67 8.71 2.85
C TRP A 233 -0.18 8.93 4.11
N ILE A 234 -0.08 8.05 5.10
CA ILE A 234 -0.65 8.27 6.44
C ILE A 234 0.54 8.42 7.40
N ASP A 235 0.60 9.53 8.12
CA ASP A 235 1.64 9.78 9.13
C ASP A 235 0.99 9.90 10.52
N GLN A 236 1.59 9.25 11.54
CA GLN A 236 1.16 9.21 12.95
C GLN A 236 2.27 9.62 13.91
#